data_AF-A0A0N0H455-F1
#
_entry.id   AF-A0A0N0H455-F1
#
_cell.length_a   1.000
_cell.length_b   1.000
_cell.length_c   1.000
_cell.angle_alpha   90.00
_cell.angle_beta   90.00
_cell.angle_gamma   90.00
#
_symmetry.space_group_name_H-M   'P 1'
#
loop_
_entity.id
_entity.type
_entity.pdbx_description
1 polymer ?
#
loop_
_entity_poly.entity_id
_entity_poly.type
_entity_poly.pdbx_seq_one_letter_code
_entity_poly.pdbx_strand_id
1 'polypeptide(L)' 'MPADPTEPDTFEDEANAMTEIDVEAPVNDAAEQHAEVSPQHDDPMTGVDPGVANEADLVEQARVVELNEDEYR' A
#
# COMPACT_ATOMS: atom_id res chain seq x y z
N MET A 1 6.79 21.78 -19.21
CA MET A 1 5.53 21.08 -18.85
C MET A 1 5.92 19.86 -18.05
N PRO A 2 5.18 19.47 -16.99
CA PRO A 2 5.37 18.17 -16.36
C PRO A 2 5.04 17.05 -17.36
N ALA A 3 5.66 15.89 -17.22
CA ALA A 3 5.30 14.71 -18.00
C ALA A 3 3.88 14.23 -17.65
N ASP A 4 3.18 13.65 -18.61
CA ASP A 4 1.84 13.07 -18.42
C ASP A 4 1.98 11.61 -17.93
N PRO A 5 1.54 11.26 -16.71
CA PRO A 5 1.67 9.91 -16.17
C PRO A 5 0.91 8.83 -16.97
N THR A 6 -0.02 9.23 -17.84
CA THR A 6 -0.84 8.32 -18.65
C THR A 6 -0.25 8.03 -20.03
N GLU A 7 0.78 8.77 -20.45
CA GLU A 7 1.50 8.54 -21.71
C GLU A 7 2.84 7.83 -21.43
N PRO A 8 2.93 6.50 -21.57
CA PRO A 8 4.11 5.72 -21.18
C PRO A 8 5.36 6.06 -22.01
N ASP A 9 5.18 6.56 -23.25
CA ASP A 9 6.27 6.95 -24.14
C ASP A 9 6.86 8.34 -23.82
N THR A 10 6.28 9.09 -22.87
CA THR A 10 6.83 10.40 -22.44
C THR A 10 7.98 10.28 -21.45
N PHE A 11 8.19 9.08 -20.90
CA PHE A 11 9.38 8.74 -20.13
C PHE A 11 10.43 8.23 -21.13
N GLU A 12 11.62 8.84 -21.17
CA GLU A 12 12.74 8.21 -21.85
C GLU A 12 12.91 6.79 -21.28
N ASP A 13 13.31 5.84 -22.12
CA ASP A 13 13.41 4.41 -21.85
C ASP A 13 14.57 4.08 -20.87
N GLU A 14 14.67 4.84 -19.77
CA GLU A 14 15.51 4.61 -18.61
C GLU A 14 15.17 3.27 -17.93
N ALA A 15 14.10 2.58 -18.33
CA ALA A 15 13.82 1.21 -17.93
C ALA A 15 14.94 0.23 -18.34
N ASN A 16 15.63 0.47 -19.47
CA ASN A 16 16.84 -0.30 -19.84
C ASN A 16 18.11 0.19 -19.14
N ALA A 17 18.07 1.39 -18.55
CA ALA A 17 19.12 1.98 -17.72
C ALA A 17 18.78 1.91 -16.21
N MET A 18 17.76 1.12 -15.83
CA MET A 18 17.63 0.56 -14.49
C MET A 18 18.80 -0.42 -14.31
N THR A 19 20.01 0.13 -14.23
CA THR A 19 21.08 -0.49 -13.45
C THR A 19 20.38 -0.84 -12.16
N GLU A 20 20.32 -2.13 -11.80
CA GLU A 20 19.85 -2.57 -10.50
C GLU A 20 20.48 -1.62 -9.48
N ILE A 21 19.68 -0.66 -9.00
CA ILE A 21 20.15 0.26 -7.99
C ILE A 21 20.16 -0.66 -6.79
N ASP A 22 21.34 -1.21 -6.49
CA ASP A 22 21.65 -1.81 -5.21
C ASP A 22 21.51 -0.67 -4.19
N VAL A 23 20.25 -0.30 -3.91
CA VAL A 23 19.89 0.66 -2.88
C VAL A 23 20.32 -0.07 -1.64
N GLU A 24 21.55 0.22 -1.19
CA GLU A 24 22.14 -0.27 0.04
C GLU A 24 21.32 0.34 1.18
N ALA A 25 20.09 -0.16 1.33
CA ALA A 25 19.21 0.19 2.43
C ALA A 25 19.97 -0.22 3.69
N PRO A 26 19.99 0.62 4.73
CA PRO A 26 20.51 0.24 6.03
C PRO A 26 20.02 -1.18 6.39
N VAL A 27 20.86 -1.99 7.04
CA VAL A 27 20.55 -3.42 7.28
C VAL A 27 19.17 -3.63 7.91
N ASN A 28 18.72 -2.70 8.75
CA ASN A 28 17.40 -2.72 9.34
C ASN A 28 16.29 -2.46 8.31
N ASP A 29 16.45 -1.45 7.45
CA ASP A 29 15.52 -1.12 6.38
C ASP A 29 15.42 -2.27 5.35
N ALA A 30 16.54 -2.91 5.01
CA ALA A 30 16.53 -4.09 4.13
C ALA A 30 15.81 -5.29 4.79
N ALA A 31 16.00 -5.48 6.10
CA ALA A 31 15.30 -6.52 6.85
C ALA A 31 13.78 -6.27 6.88
N GLU A 32 13.34 -5.03 7.03
CA GLU A 32 11.93 -4.65 6.93
C GLU A 32 11.37 -4.86 5.51
N GLN A 33 12.13 -4.51 4.47
CA GLN A 33 11.69 -4.67 3.08
C GLN A 33 11.54 -6.12 2.62
N HIS A 34 12.37 -7.01 3.17
CA HIS A 34 12.30 -8.44 2.87
C HIS A 34 11.38 -9.22 3.81
N ALA A 35 10.78 -8.55 4.81
CA ALA A 35 9.80 -9.19 5.66
C ALA A 35 8.54 -9.52 4.86
N GLU A 36 7.94 -10.69 5.14
CA GLU A 36 6.63 -11.02 4.59
C GLU A 36 5.60 -10.02 5.13
N VAL A 37 4.85 -9.40 4.22
CA VAL A 37 3.73 -8.54 4.60
C VAL A 37 2.60 -9.45 5.08
N SER A 38 2.11 -9.20 6.30
CA SER A 38 0.92 -9.90 6.79
C SER A 38 -0.25 -9.62 5.86
N PRO A 39 -0.98 -10.65 5.38
CA PRO A 39 -2.12 -10.49 4.49
C PRO A 39 -3.37 -9.97 5.21
N GLN A 40 -3.21 -9.27 6.35
CA GLN A 40 -4.27 -8.56 7.06
C GLN A 40 -4.80 -7.46 6.13
N HIS A 41 -5.72 -7.84 5.25
CA HIS A 41 -6.47 -6.93 4.42
C HIS A 41 -7.77 -6.60 5.12
N ASP A 42 -8.23 -5.37 4.93
CA ASP A 42 -9.57 -4.97 5.32
C ASP A 42 -10.58 -5.86 4.60
N ASP A 43 -11.65 -6.25 5.31
CA ASP A 43 -12.72 -7.03 4.70
C ASP A 43 -13.34 -6.22 3.53
N PRO A 44 -13.71 -6.88 2.43
CA PRO A 44 -14.35 -6.19 1.32
C PRO A 44 -15.64 -5.53 1.80
N MET A 45 -15.88 -4.27 1.39
CA MET A 45 -17.06 -3.47 1.74
C MET A 45 -18.36 -4.06 1.16
N THR A 46 -18.78 -5.19 1.70
CA THR A 46 -19.95 -5.95 1.28
C THR A 46 -21.07 -5.74 2.28
N GLY A 47 -22.28 -5.44 1.78
CA GLY A 47 -23.46 -5.25 2.63
C GLY A 47 -23.61 -3.88 3.30
N VAL A 48 -22.75 -2.91 2.98
CA VAL A 48 -22.89 -1.51 3.42
C VAL A 48 -23.73 -0.72 2.40
N ASP A 49 -24.67 0.09 2.87
CA ASP A 49 -25.47 1.01 2.03
C ASP A 49 -24.64 2.25 1.66
N PRO A 50 -24.34 2.50 0.37
CA PRO A 50 -23.56 3.68 -0.04
C PRO A 50 -24.22 5.03 0.28
N GLY A 51 -25.51 5.05 0.61
CA GLY A 51 -26.24 6.29 0.92
C GLY A 51 -26.04 6.83 2.34
N VAL A 52 -25.38 6.09 3.24
CA VAL A 52 -25.31 6.43 4.67
C VAL A 52 -24.11 7.32 5.03
N ALA A 53 -23.04 7.29 4.23
CA ALA A 53 -21.87 8.15 4.40
C ALA A 53 -21.09 8.29 3.08
N ASN A 54 -20.05 9.11 3.07
CA ASN A 54 -19.14 9.19 1.92
C ASN A 54 -18.26 7.93 1.83
N GLU A 55 -17.64 7.70 0.67
CA GLU A 55 -16.82 6.52 0.41
C GLU A 55 -15.69 6.32 1.43
N ALA A 56 -14.98 7.40 1.80
CA ALA A 56 -13.87 7.33 2.75
C ALA A 56 -14.35 6.89 4.15
N ASP A 57 -15.48 7.43 4.61
CA ASP A 57 -16.08 7.06 5.88
C ASP A 57 -16.53 5.59 5.88
N LEU A 58 -17.08 5.11 4.77
CA LEU A 58 -17.54 3.72 4.65
C LEU A 58 -16.37 2.72 4.63
N VAL A 59 -15.24 3.07 3.99
CA VAL A 59 -14.00 2.27 4.03
C VAL A 59 -13.47 2.17 5.46
N GLU A 60 -13.39 3.29 6.17
CA GLU A 60 -12.88 3.32 7.55
C GLU A 60 -13.82 2.58 8.53
N GLN A 61 -15.13 2.59 8.29
CA GLN A 61 -16.08 1.81 9.11
C GLN A 61 -16.02 0.30 8.84
N ALA A 62 -15.62 -0.11 7.64
CA ALA A 62 -15.47 -1.52 7.27
C ALA A 62 -14.12 -2.11 7.71
N ARG A 63 -13.19 -1.29 8.20
CA ARG A 63 -11.88 -1.73 8.68
C ARG A 63 -12.01 -2.70 9.86
N VAL A 64 -11.35 -3.84 9.73
CA VAL A 64 -11.27 -4.84 10.79
C VAL A 64 -10.08 -4.50 11.69
N VAL A 65 -10.35 -4.17 12.94
CA VAL A 65 -9.30 -3.95 13.95
C VAL A 65 -9.06 -5.27 14.69
N GLU A 66 -7.87 -5.85 14.53
CA GLU A 66 -7.47 -7.01 15.32
C GLU A 66 -7.30 -6.60 16.78
N LEU A 67 -8.07 -7.24 17.67
CA LEU A 67 -7.92 -7.07 19.11
C LEU A 67 -6.97 -8.13 19.63
N ASN A 68 -5.73 -7.75 19.94
CA ASN A 68 -4.78 -8.65 20.59
C ASN A 68 -4.92 -8.55 22.12
N GLU A 69 -5.68 -9.46 22.71
CA GLU A 69 -5.97 -9.49 24.15
C GLU A 69 -4.72 -9.75 25.01
N ASP A 70 -3.65 -10.31 24.43
CA ASP A 70 -2.38 -10.57 25.12
C ASP A 70 -1.43 -9.35 25.15
N GLU A 71 -1.67 -8.32 24.33
CA GLU A 71 -0.90 -7.05 24.35
C GLU A 71 -1.30 -6.11 25.51
N TYR A 72 -2.45 -6.33 26.12
CA TYR A 72 -2.95 -5.57 27.28
C TYR A 72 -2.58 -6.23 28.63
N ARG A 73 -1.33 -6.64 28.83
CA ARG A 73 -0.83 -7.18 30.12
C ARG A 73 0.19 -6.28 30.81
#